data_AF-A0A1G4VDA5-F1
#
_entry.id   AF-A0A1G4VDA5-F1
#
_cell.length_a   1.000
_cell.length_b   1.000
_cell.length_c   1.000
_cell.angle_alpha   90.00
_cell.angle_beta   90.00
_cell.angle_gamma   90.00
#
_symmetry.space_group_name_H-M   'P 1'
#
loop_
_entity.id
_entity.type
_entity.pdbx_description
1 polymer ?
#
loop_
_entity_poly.entity_id
_entity_poly.type
_entity_poly.pdbx_seq_one_letter_code
_entity_poly.pdbx_strand_id
1 'polypeptide(L)'
;MSSYLILADLEGIYGVEDLNDIPRNKELLLAQLKRTIDCIKTIKDSVVKVCLIHGDGQMDVEGDILNLGADYYGGGIKSILNPKSAADYAILIGFHSKTAGAGIFPHSFKPEIERVITDDKEIGEVYLFSKFFKLHGTKVLFVSGEGFFDDEIVFDGTKTHYISSDVNYEDALLSALNADSSEVKSFVTDDEIQLYLNNSDYYGLIDSALYSKERKCYVFASVQNFFENIIDLCIEINRTSAIIRRTNLAFAKEISRLVKSGQAEMPDIELLNKDIFLFNEFEREMVMNLLKTAN
;
A
#
# COMPACT_ATOMS: atom_id res chain seq x y z
N MET A 1 -19.27 -25.83 0.83
CA MET A 1 -19.26 -24.57 1.58
C MET A 1 -18.13 -23.77 1.01
N SER A 2 -18.42 -22.59 0.44
CA SER A 2 -17.40 -21.73 -0.16
C SER A 2 -16.96 -20.69 0.86
N SER A 3 -15.66 -20.45 0.96
CA SER A 3 -15.07 -19.51 1.89
C SER A 3 -14.56 -18.27 1.16
N TYR A 4 -14.89 -17.10 1.70
CA TYR A 4 -14.54 -15.80 1.13
C TYR A 4 -13.75 -14.99 2.15
N LEU A 5 -12.62 -14.43 1.73
CA LEU A 5 -11.86 -13.44 2.46
C LEU A 5 -12.09 -12.06 1.84
N ILE A 6 -12.65 -11.14 2.61
CA ILE A 6 -12.66 -9.72 2.27
C ILE A 6 -11.38 -9.11 2.84
N LEU A 7 -10.51 -8.64 1.95
CA LEU A 7 -9.36 -7.82 2.30
C LEU A 7 -9.75 -6.36 2.10
N ALA A 8 -9.83 -5.61 3.19
CA ALA A 8 -10.31 -4.23 3.16
C ALA A 8 -9.20 -3.26 3.52
N ASP A 9 -8.94 -2.35 2.60
CA ASP A 9 -8.15 -1.16 2.81
C ASP A 9 -9.08 0.07 3.02
N LEU A 10 -8.54 1.23 3.39
CA LEU A 10 -9.36 2.39 3.77
C LEU A 10 -9.40 3.50 2.71
N GLU A 11 -8.27 3.75 2.07
CA GLU A 11 -8.04 4.89 1.18
C GLU A 11 -9.02 4.94 0.02
N GLY A 12 -9.32 3.78 -0.57
CA GLY A 12 -10.25 3.63 -1.68
C GLY A 12 -11.65 3.20 -1.26
N ILE A 13 -12.06 3.45 -0.02
CA ILE A 13 -13.45 3.29 0.41
C ILE A 13 -14.26 4.48 -0.08
N TYR A 14 -15.47 4.23 -0.59
CA TYR A 14 -16.29 5.29 -1.19
C TYR A 14 -16.59 6.41 -0.20
N GLY A 15 -16.20 7.64 -0.55
CA GLY A 15 -16.45 8.85 0.24
C GLY A 15 -15.42 9.14 1.32
N VAL A 16 -14.32 8.38 1.41
CA VAL A 16 -13.17 8.73 2.25
C VAL A 16 -12.40 9.86 1.56
N GLU A 17 -12.32 11.02 2.22
CA GLU A 17 -11.62 12.21 1.72
C GLU A 17 -10.47 12.66 2.64
N ASP A 18 -10.50 12.26 3.91
CA ASP A 18 -9.48 12.53 4.91
C ASP A 18 -9.29 11.32 5.83
N LEU A 19 -8.10 10.70 5.78
CA LEU A 19 -7.76 9.55 6.63
C LEU A 19 -7.76 9.89 8.14
N ASN A 20 -7.73 11.17 8.51
CA ASN A 20 -7.77 11.61 9.91
C ASN A 20 -9.19 11.66 10.51
N ASP A 21 -10.25 11.62 9.70
CA ASP A 21 -11.64 11.55 10.19
C ASP A 21 -12.04 10.10 10.54
N ILE A 22 -11.41 9.58 11.60
CA ILE A 22 -11.56 8.18 12.02
C ILE A 22 -13.03 7.75 12.22
N PRO A 23 -13.91 8.53 12.90
CA PRO A 23 -15.31 8.14 13.04
C PRO A 23 -16.04 8.00 11.71
N ARG A 24 -15.85 8.96 10.78
CA ARG A 24 -16.48 8.91 9.46
C ARG A 24 -15.95 7.76 8.62
N ASN A 25 -14.63 7.56 8.63
CA ASN A 25 -13.95 6.50 7.91
C ASN A 25 -14.42 5.11 8.37
N LYS A 26 -14.60 4.92 9.68
CA LYS A 26 -15.20 3.70 10.25
C LYS A 26 -16.62 3.47 9.72
N GLU A 27 -17.47 4.50 9.72
CA GLU A 27 -18.86 4.41 9.22
C GLU A 27 -18.88 3.97 7.75
N LEU A 28 -18.07 4.62 6.91
CA LEU A 28 -17.99 4.34 5.48
C LEU A 28 -17.48 2.92 5.19
N LEU A 29 -16.40 2.51 5.87
CA LEU A 29 -15.84 1.16 5.78
C LEU A 29 -16.89 0.11 6.14
N LEU A 30 -17.57 0.27 7.28
CA LEU A 30 -18.60 -0.66 7.73
C LEU A 30 -19.80 -0.71 6.77
N ALA A 31 -20.19 0.43 6.18
CA ALA A 31 -21.25 0.47 5.19
C ALA A 31 -20.88 -0.32 3.91
N GLN A 32 -19.65 -0.18 3.42
CA GLN A 32 -19.18 -0.91 2.24
C GLN A 32 -18.95 -2.41 2.55
N LEU A 33 -18.42 -2.75 3.73
CA LEU A 33 -18.32 -4.13 4.21
C LEU A 33 -19.69 -4.79 4.29
N LYS A 34 -20.70 -4.12 4.85
CA LYS A 34 -22.06 -4.63 4.94
C LYS A 34 -22.60 -5.02 3.56
N ARG A 35 -22.51 -4.13 2.57
CA ARG A 35 -22.97 -4.41 1.20
C ARG A 35 -22.25 -5.61 0.59
N THR A 36 -20.95 -5.70 0.82
CA THR A 36 -20.11 -6.80 0.32
C THR A 36 -20.51 -8.14 0.95
N ILE A 37 -20.66 -8.16 2.28
CA ILE A 37 -21.09 -9.34 3.05
C ILE A 37 -22.49 -9.77 2.62
N ASP A 38 -23.42 -8.82 2.48
CA ASP A 38 -24.80 -9.10 2.05
C ASP A 38 -24.82 -9.75 0.65
N CYS A 39 -24.03 -9.25 -0.29
CA CYS A 39 -23.89 -9.85 -1.63
C CYS A 39 -23.35 -11.28 -1.55
N ILE A 40 -22.30 -11.53 -0.77
CA ILE A 40 -21.72 -12.88 -0.63
C ILE A 40 -22.72 -13.84 0.03
N LYS A 41 -23.51 -13.37 1.02
CA LYS A 41 -24.52 -14.18 1.71
C LYS A 41 -25.69 -14.61 0.82
N THR A 42 -25.86 -14.02 -0.36
CA THR A 42 -26.78 -14.54 -1.37
C THR A 42 -26.31 -15.89 -1.93
N ILE A 43 -25.02 -16.20 -1.83
CA ILE A 43 -24.44 -17.50 -2.18
C ILE A 43 -24.68 -18.49 -1.04
N LYS A 44 -25.38 -19.59 -1.37
CA LYS A 44 -25.71 -20.64 -0.42
C LYS A 44 -24.44 -21.26 0.19
N ASP A 45 -24.48 -21.52 1.50
CA ASP A 45 -23.40 -22.15 2.26
C ASP A 45 -22.05 -21.39 2.12
N SER A 46 -22.10 -20.07 2.20
CA SER A 46 -20.92 -19.19 2.22
C SER A 46 -20.44 -18.89 3.65
N VAL A 47 -19.12 -18.81 3.83
CA VAL A 47 -18.48 -18.29 5.05
C VAL A 47 -17.67 -17.07 4.66
N VAL A 48 -17.82 -15.99 5.42
CA VAL A 48 -17.17 -14.70 5.14
C VAL A 48 -16.21 -14.37 6.28
N LYS A 49 -14.97 -14.08 5.92
CA LYS A 49 -13.92 -13.56 6.79
C LYS A 49 -13.58 -12.14 6.34
N VAL A 50 -13.28 -11.25 7.27
CA VAL A 50 -12.84 -9.88 6.98
C VAL A 50 -11.48 -9.65 7.61
N CYS A 51 -10.53 -9.14 6.82
CA CYS A 51 -9.23 -8.69 7.29
C CYS A 51 -9.03 -7.23 6.87
N LEU A 52 -8.83 -6.34 7.84
CA LEU A 52 -8.48 -4.95 7.58
C LEU A 52 -6.96 -4.85 7.43
N ILE A 53 -6.48 -4.26 6.34
CA ILE A 53 -5.04 -4.12 6.06
C ILE A 53 -4.53 -2.69 6.17
N HIS A 54 -5.41 -1.70 6.24
CA HIS A 54 -4.99 -0.31 6.43
C HIS A 54 -4.21 -0.13 7.74
N GLY A 55 -3.04 0.48 7.66
CA GLY A 55 -2.15 0.71 8.81
C GLY A 55 -1.68 -0.60 9.46
N ASP A 56 -1.97 -0.77 10.75
CA ASP A 56 -1.71 -2.01 11.50
C ASP A 56 -2.97 -2.91 11.62
N GLY A 57 -4.04 -2.56 10.91
CA GLY A 57 -5.33 -3.24 10.99
C GLY A 57 -6.04 -3.03 12.34
N GLN A 58 -5.64 -2.06 13.16
CA GLN A 58 -6.28 -1.78 14.45
C GLN A 58 -7.33 -0.66 14.35
N MET A 59 -8.44 -0.98 13.68
CA MET A 59 -9.68 -0.25 13.89
C MET A 59 -10.57 -1.05 14.86
N ASP A 60 -11.16 -0.40 15.85
CA ASP A 60 -12.10 -1.04 16.77
C ASP A 60 -13.43 -1.33 16.05
N VAL A 61 -13.48 -2.41 15.27
CA VAL A 61 -14.62 -2.82 14.43
C VAL A 61 -15.01 -4.29 14.59
N GLU A 62 -14.31 -5.06 15.45
CA GLU A 62 -14.52 -6.51 15.57
C GLU A 62 -15.98 -6.83 15.87
N GLY A 63 -16.56 -6.18 16.88
CA GLY A 63 -17.96 -6.36 17.24
C GLY A 63 -18.92 -5.97 16.11
N ASP A 64 -18.60 -4.93 15.35
CA ASP A 64 -19.40 -4.48 14.21
C ASP A 64 -19.37 -5.51 13.07
N ILE A 65 -18.20 -6.06 12.73
CA ILE A 65 -18.03 -7.10 11.72
C ILE A 65 -18.74 -8.41 12.12
N LEU A 66 -18.64 -8.81 13.39
CA LEU A 66 -19.38 -9.96 13.91
C LEU A 66 -20.89 -9.75 13.82
N ASN A 67 -21.38 -8.53 14.08
CA ASN A 67 -22.80 -8.17 13.94
C ASN A 67 -23.27 -8.20 12.47
N LEU A 68 -22.38 -7.92 11.52
CA LEU A 68 -22.64 -8.13 10.09
C LEU A 68 -22.64 -9.62 9.72
N GLY A 69 -22.27 -10.50 10.65
CA GLY A 69 -22.23 -11.96 10.53
C GLY A 69 -21.10 -12.45 9.63
N ALA A 70 -19.91 -11.88 9.81
CA ALA A 70 -18.65 -12.35 9.24
C ALA A 70 -17.62 -12.52 10.37
N ASP A 71 -16.64 -13.39 10.16
CA ASP A 71 -15.54 -13.56 11.10
C ASP A 71 -14.51 -12.44 10.93
N TYR A 72 -14.00 -11.89 12.03
CA TYR A 72 -12.95 -10.88 11.98
C TYR A 72 -11.55 -11.50 12.13
N TYR A 73 -10.65 -11.17 11.21
CA TYR A 73 -9.23 -11.51 11.25
C TYR A 73 -8.43 -10.24 11.49
N GLY A 74 -8.38 -9.79 12.75
CA GLY A 74 -7.55 -8.67 13.17
C GLY A 74 -6.06 -8.96 13.04
N GLY A 75 -5.23 -7.91 12.93
CA GLY A 75 -3.76 -8.04 12.84
C GLY A 75 -3.13 -7.62 11.51
N GLY A 76 -3.91 -7.02 10.59
CA GLY A 76 -3.37 -6.46 9.35
C GLY A 76 -2.83 -7.51 8.40
N ILE A 77 -1.81 -7.11 7.63
CA ILE A 77 -1.07 -7.98 6.71
C ILE A 77 -0.54 -9.26 7.40
N LYS A 78 -0.22 -9.25 8.69
CA LYS A 78 0.26 -10.46 9.37
C LYS A 78 -0.80 -11.56 9.43
N SER A 79 -2.07 -11.20 9.33
CA SER A 79 -3.19 -12.15 9.44
C SER A 79 -3.39 -12.96 8.17
N ILE A 80 -3.03 -12.44 6.99
CA ILE A 80 -3.09 -13.20 5.73
C ILE A 80 -1.95 -14.21 5.59
N LEU A 81 -0.87 -14.07 6.37
CA LEU A 81 0.21 -15.05 6.45
C LEU A 81 -0.17 -16.29 7.25
N ASN A 82 -1.25 -16.23 8.03
CA ASN A 82 -1.70 -17.35 8.83
C ASN A 82 -2.39 -18.39 7.93
N PRO A 83 -2.00 -19.69 7.94
CA PRO A 83 -2.68 -20.72 7.17
C PRO A 83 -4.19 -20.82 7.42
N LYS A 84 -4.67 -20.40 8.60
CA LYS A 84 -6.11 -20.36 8.92
C LYS A 84 -6.89 -19.29 8.13
N SER A 85 -6.19 -18.30 7.58
CA SER A 85 -6.78 -17.27 6.71
C SER A 85 -7.08 -17.78 5.30
N ALA A 86 -6.64 -18.99 4.95
CA ALA A 86 -6.97 -19.63 3.68
C ALA A 86 -8.48 -19.56 3.40
N ALA A 87 -8.78 -19.21 2.15
CA ALA A 87 -10.12 -19.05 1.62
C ALA A 87 -10.13 -19.52 0.16
N ASP A 88 -11.29 -19.93 -0.35
CA ASP A 88 -11.41 -20.29 -1.77
C ASP A 88 -11.32 -19.03 -2.65
N TYR A 89 -11.86 -17.92 -2.14
CA TYR A 89 -11.96 -16.65 -2.87
C TYR A 89 -11.53 -15.46 -2.01
N ALA A 90 -10.96 -14.46 -2.67
CA ALA A 90 -10.65 -13.15 -2.11
C ALA A 90 -11.42 -12.03 -2.82
N ILE A 91 -11.87 -11.06 -2.03
CA ILE A 91 -12.54 -9.84 -2.47
C ILE A 91 -11.75 -8.67 -1.89
N LEU A 92 -11.17 -7.85 -2.75
CA LEU A 92 -10.33 -6.72 -2.36
C LEU A 92 -11.19 -5.46 -2.46
N ILE A 93 -11.40 -4.76 -1.35
CA ILE A 93 -12.20 -3.52 -1.32
C ILE A 93 -11.40 -2.41 -0.69
N GLY A 94 -11.68 -1.17 -1.08
CA GLY A 94 -11.05 -0.03 -0.45
C GLY A 94 -9.64 0.28 -0.96
N PHE A 95 -9.21 -0.32 -2.06
CA PHE A 95 -7.83 -0.17 -2.56
C PHE A 95 -7.63 1.15 -3.32
N HIS A 96 -6.39 1.60 -3.39
CA HIS A 96 -6.00 2.81 -4.11
C HIS A 96 -4.93 2.51 -5.16
N SER A 97 -4.64 3.47 -6.05
CA SER A 97 -3.55 3.31 -7.02
C SER A 97 -2.19 3.23 -6.33
N LYS A 98 -1.25 2.53 -6.99
CA LYS A 98 0.18 2.56 -6.65
C LYS A 98 0.79 3.98 -6.65
N THR A 99 2.03 4.10 -6.16
CA THR A 99 2.79 5.36 -6.20
C THR A 99 2.84 5.93 -7.63
N ALA A 100 2.71 7.26 -7.75
CA ALA A 100 2.58 7.99 -9.01
C ALA A 100 1.32 7.66 -9.87
N GLY A 101 0.42 6.82 -9.36
CA GLY A 101 -0.90 6.59 -9.94
C GLY A 101 -1.88 7.74 -9.68
N ALA A 102 -3.09 7.62 -10.24
CA ALA A 102 -4.17 8.58 -10.03
C ALA A 102 -4.91 8.33 -8.70
N GLY A 103 -5.59 9.35 -8.18
CA GLY A 103 -6.43 9.25 -6.98
C GLY A 103 -6.01 10.22 -5.87
N ILE A 104 -6.70 10.16 -4.74
CA ILE A 104 -6.50 11.03 -3.57
C ILE A 104 -5.29 10.56 -2.75
N PHE A 105 -5.13 9.24 -2.58
CA PHE A 105 -4.10 8.65 -1.72
C PHE A 105 -3.12 7.70 -2.45
N PRO A 106 -2.52 8.08 -3.59
CA PRO A 106 -1.67 7.16 -4.35
C PRO A 106 -0.36 6.87 -3.62
N HIS A 107 -0.12 5.60 -3.29
CA HIS A 107 1.13 5.13 -2.68
C HIS A 107 1.27 3.60 -2.81
N SER A 108 2.35 3.03 -2.28
CA SER A 108 2.52 1.56 -2.19
C SER A 108 3.09 1.20 -0.82
N PHE A 109 2.21 0.79 0.10
CA PHE A 109 2.41 0.53 1.53
C PHE A 109 2.86 1.74 2.37
N LYS A 110 3.75 2.58 1.84
CA LYS A 110 4.21 3.85 2.42
C LYS A 110 4.45 4.92 1.36
N PRO A 111 4.22 6.21 1.67
CA PRO A 111 4.57 7.32 0.76
C PRO A 111 6.08 7.42 0.44
N GLU A 112 6.94 6.92 1.33
CA GLU A 112 8.39 6.85 1.11
C GLU A 112 8.79 5.84 0.03
N ILE A 113 7.93 4.86 -0.26
CA ILE A 113 8.16 3.84 -1.29
C ILE A 113 7.85 4.46 -2.65
N GLU A 114 8.91 4.72 -3.40
CA GLU A 114 8.83 5.33 -4.72
C GLU A 114 8.23 4.36 -5.75
N ARG A 115 8.64 3.10 -5.70
CA ARG A 115 8.17 2.06 -6.62
C ARG A 115 8.51 0.67 -6.08
N VAL A 116 7.70 -0.30 -6.49
CA VAL A 116 7.94 -1.73 -6.26
C VAL A 116 7.99 -2.42 -7.62
N ILE A 117 8.98 -3.29 -7.83
CA ILE A 117 9.23 -3.96 -9.10
C ILE A 117 9.31 -5.47 -8.89
N THR A 118 8.67 -6.22 -9.79
CA THR A 118 8.81 -7.68 -9.93
C THR A 118 8.66 -8.03 -11.40
N ASP A 119 9.41 -9.01 -11.91
CA ASP A 119 9.36 -9.42 -13.33
C ASP A 119 9.51 -8.25 -14.32
N ASP A 120 10.44 -7.33 -14.04
CA ASP A 120 10.67 -6.09 -14.81
C ASP A 120 9.46 -5.14 -14.92
N LYS A 121 8.44 -5.33 -14.07
CA LYS A 121 7.21 -4.54 -14.06
C LYS A 121 7.04 -3.80 -12.74
N GLU A 122 6.65 -2.53 -12.84
CA GLU A 122 6.24 -1.74 -11.68
C GLU A 122 4.82 -2.09 -11.23
N ILE A 123 4.69 -2.43 -9.96
CA ILE A 123 3.50 -3.04 -9.35
C ILE A 123 3.10 -2.27 -8.08
N GLY A 124 1.82 -2.40 -7.70
CA GLY A 124 1.29 -1.90 -6.44
C GLY A 124 0.80 -3.00 -5.52
N GLU A 125 0.00 -2.60 -4.54
CA GLU A 125 -0.54 -3.50 -3.52
C GLU A 125 -1.51 -4.53 -4.10
N VAL A 126 -2.38 -4.11 -5.02
CA VAL A 126 -3.38 -4.99 -5.65
C VAL A 126 -2.69 -6.14 -6.37
N TYR A 127 -1.62 -5.86 -7.11
CA TYR A 127 -0.83 -6.90 -7.77
C TYR A 127 -0.20 -7.87 -6.75
N LEU A 128 0.43 -7.35 -5.69
CA LEU A 128 1.12 -8.17 -4.70
C LEU A 128 0.16 -9.08 -3.93
N PHE A 129 -0.97 -8.54 -3.44
CA PHE A 129 -1.99 -9.34 -2.77
C PHE A 129 -2.58 -10.38 -3.74
N SER A 130 -2.84 -10.01 -4.99
CA SER A 130 -3.34 -10.96 -5.99
C SER A 130 -2.35 -12.09 -6.27
N LYS A 131 -1.06 -11.76 -6.43
CA LYS A 131 0.01 -12.75 -6.64
C LYS A 131 0.15 -13.66 -5.42
N PHE A 132 0.15 -13.09 -4.21
CA PHE A 132 0.19 -13.84 -2.96
C PHE A 132 -0.98 -14.81 -2.81
N PHE A 133 -2.21 -14.36 -3.04
CA PHE A 133 -3.40 -15.20 -2.97
C PHE A 133 -3.35 -16.34 -4.00
N LYS A 134 -2.88 -16.05 -5.22
CA LYS A 134 -2.71 -17.08 -6.26
C LYS A 134 -1.72 -18.16 -5.86
N LEU A 135 -0.58 -17.78 -5.29
CA LEU A 135 0.44 -18.73 -4.80
C LEU A 135 -0.11 -19.66 -3.70
N HIS A 136 -1.14 -19.21 -2.97
CA HIS A 136 -1.77 -19.95 -1.89
C HIS A 136 -3.11 -20.61 -2.28
N GLY A 137 -3.47 -20.62 -3.56
CA GLY A 137 -4.68 -21.26 -4.05
C GLY A 137 -5.98 -20.49 -3.76
N THR A 138 -5.88 -19.21 -3.39
CA THR A 138 -7.04 -18.31 -3.20
C THR A 138 -7.26 -17.50 -4.46
N LYS A 139 -8.46 -17.54 -5.05
CA LYS A 139 -8.76 -16.79 -6.27
C LYS A 139 -9.30 -15.39 -5.95
N VAL A 140 -8.69 -14.34 -6.51
CA VAL A 140 -9.26 -12.98 -6.42
C VAL A 140 -10.39 -12.81 -7.43
N LEU A 141 -11.63 -12.61 -6.95
CA LEU A 141 -12.79 -12.45 -7.83
C LEU A 141 -13.07 -10.99 -8.17
N PHE A 142 -12.82 -10.08 -7.22
CA PHE A 142 -13.24 -8.70 -7.31
C PHE A 142 -12.23 -7.77 -6.65
N VAL A 143 -11.98 -6.64 -7.28
CA VAL A 143 -11.18 -5.53 -6.74
C VAL A 143 -12.00 -4.25 -6.87
N SER A 144 -12.17 -3.51 -5.78
CA SER A 144 -12.84 -2.21 -5.79
C SER A 144 -12.00 -1.14 -5.10
N GLY A 145 -12.01 0.06 -5.67
CA GLY A 145 -11.21 1.15 -5.13
C GLY A 145 -11.21 2.43 -5.96
N GLU A 146 -10.25 3.30 -5.69
CA GLU A 146 -10.07 4.60 -6.35
C GLU A 146 -9.08 4.55 -7.53
N GLY A 147 -8.36 3.44 -7.71
CA GLY A 147 -7.30 3.32 -8.72
C GLY A 147 -7.70 2.55 -9.98
N PHE A 148 -7.01 2.79 -11.08
CA PHE A 148 -7.09 1.93 -12.28
C PHE A 148 -6.23 0.69 -12.06
N PHE A 149 -6.85 -0.47 -11.91
CA PHE A 149 -6.17 -1.70 -11.49
C PHE A 149 -5.92 -2.67 -12.64
N ASP A 150 -6.32 -2.35 -13.88
CA ASP A 150 -6.27 -3.30 -15.00
C ASP A 150 -4.84 -3.82 -15.27
N ASP A 151 -3.81 -3.01 -15.01
CA ASP A 151 -2.41 -3.43 -15.11
C ASP A 151 -1.89 -4.14 -13.84
N GLU A 152 -2.66 -4.18 -12.75
CA GLU A 152 -2.31 -4.86 -11.49
C GLU A 152 -3.01 -6.21 -11.32
N ILE A 153 -4.04 -6.53 -12.11
CA ILE A 153 -4.76 -7.80 -12.01
C ILE A 153 -3.92 -8.99 -12.53
N VAL A 154 -3.82 -10.04 -11.73
CA VAL A 154 -3.03 -11.28 -12.02
C VAL A 154 -3.91 -12.46 -12.47
N PHE A 155 -5.23 -12.38 -12.26
CA PHE A 155 -6.17 -13.44 -12.60
C PHE A 155 -7.06 -13.03 -13.77
N ASP A 156 -7.16 -13.91 -14.76
CA ASP A 156 -8.16 -13.77 -15.81
C ASP A 156 -9.57 -13.86 -15.20
N GLY A 157 -10.41 -12.88 -15.54
CA GLY A 157 -11.80 -12.83 -15.12
C GLY A 157 -12.06 -12.14 -13.78
N THR A 158 -11.04 -11.66 -13.06
CA THR A 158 -11.27 -10.73 -11.93
C THR A 158 -12.00 -9.50 -12.42
N LYS A 159 -13.06 -9.11 -11.71
CA LYS A 159 -13.83 -7.91 -12.01
C LYS A 159 -13.27 -6.74 -11.22
N THR A 160 -13.07 -5.61 -11.90
CA THR A 160 -12.67 -4.36 -11.28
C THR A 160 -13.87 -3.42 -11.18
N HIS A 161 -13.96 -2.70 -10.06
CA HIS A 161 -14.91 -1.62 -9.86
C HIS A 161 -14.18 -0.37 -9.40
N TYR A 162 -14.42 0.73 -10.11
CA TYR A 162 -13.83 2.02 -9.82
C TYR A 162 -14.87 2.89 -9.11
N ILE A 163 -14.50 3.56 -8.02
CA ILE A 163 -15.39 4.48 -7.30
C ILE A 163 -15.98 5.54 -8.22
N SER A 164 -15.19 6.00 -9.20
CA SER A 164 -15.61 7.00 -10.19
C SER A 164 -16.46 6.42 -11.33
N SER A 165 -16.73 5.12 -11.36
CA SER A 165 -17.50 4.51 -12.46
C SER A 165 -19.00 4.69 -12.27
N ASP A 166 -19.73 4.76 -13.40
CA ASP A 166 -21.20 4.77 -13.41
C ASP A 166 -21.81 3.39 -13.08
N VAL A 167 -20.97 2.35 -12.93
CA VAL A 167 -21.41 0.99 -12.65
C VAL A 167 -21.76 0.87 -11.17
N ASN A 168 -22.93 0.30 -10.87
CA ASN A 168 -23.31 0.04 -9.49
C ASN A 168 -22.39 -1.01 -8.85
N TYR A 169 -21.85 -0.69 -7.68
CA TYR A 169 -20.97 -1.56 -6.89
C TYR A 169 -21.53 -2.97 -6.67
N GLU A 170 -22.79 -3.09 -6.27
CA GLU A 170 -23.43 -4.37 -5.94
C GLU A 170 -23.63 -5.21 -7.20
N ASP A 171 -24.02 -4.58 -8.31
CA ASP A 171 -24.15 -5.27 -9.61
C ASP A 171 -22.79 -5.80 -10.10
N ALA A 172 -21.72 -4.99 -9.97
CA ALA A 172 -20.38 -5.42 -10.32
C ALA A 172 -19.89 -6.59 -9.45
N LEU A 173 -20.12 -6.52 -8.13
CA LEU A 173 -19.76 -7.57 -7.20
C LEU A 173 -20.57 -8.86 -7.44
N LEU A 174 -21.89 -8.77 -7.61
CA LEU A 174 -22.74 -9.91 -7.93
C LEU A 174 -22.35 -10.54 -9.27
N SER A 175 -21.97 -9.74 -10.27
CA SER A 175 -21.43 -10.25 -11.52
C SER A 175 -20.14 -11.04 -11.31
N ALA A 176 -19.24 -10.56 -10.44
CA ALA A 176 -18.01 -11.26 -10.09
C ALA A 176 -18.28 -12.58 -9.36
N LEU A 177 -19.22 -12.59 -8.43
CA LEU A 177 -19.60 -13.78 -7.65
C LEU A 177 -20.29 -14.86 -8.50
N ASN A 178 -21.02 -14.46 -9.55
CA ASN A 178 -21.72 -15.37 -10.46
C ASN A 178 -20.89 -15.77 -11.69
N ALA A 179 -19.71 -15.19 -11.89
CA ALA A 179 -18.85 -15.52 -13.01
C ALA A 179 -18.37 -16.97 -12.88
N ASP A 180 -18.54 -17.75 -13.96
CA ASP A 180 -18.10 -19.15 -13.99
C ASP A 180 -16.57 -19.19 -13.79
N SER A 181 -16.15 -19.76 -12.67
CA SER A 181 -14.79 -19.60 -12.15
C SER A 181 -13.79 -20.56 -12.77
N SER A 182 -14.04 -21.04 -14.00
CA SER A 182 -13.12 -21.93 -14.72
C SER A 182 -11.71 -21.30 -14.76
N GLU A 183 -10.77 -21.90 -14.04
CA GLU A 183 -9.40 -21.43 -14.00
C GLU A 183 -8.71 -21.71 -15.32
N VAL A 184 -8.17 -20.67 -15.96
CA VAL A 184 -6.99 -20.84 -16.78
C VAL A 184 -5.84 -21.02 -15.79
N LYS A 185 -5.30 -22.25 -15.70
CA LYS A 185 -4.09 -22.56 -14.94
C LYS A 185 -2.88 -21.84 -15.55
N SER A 186 -2.77 -20.53 -15.35
CA SER A 186 -1.50 -19.84 -15.54
C SER A 186 -0.67 -20.03 -14.29
N PHE A 187 0.43 -20.78 -14.42
CA PHE A 187 1.45 -20.89 -13.39
C PHE A 187 1.90 -19.47 -13.01
N VAL A 188 1.93 -19.19 -11.72
CA VAL A 188 2.55 -17.96 -11.19
C VAL A 188 3.77 -18.37 -10.41
N THR A 189 4.87 -17.71 -10.72
CA THR A 189 6.16 -17.86 -10.07
C THR A 189 6.21 -16.98 -8.83
N ASP A 190 6.92 -17.46 -7.81
CA ASP A 190 7.17 -16.70 -6.59
C ASP A 190 8.48 -15.91 -6.80
N ASP A 191 8.34 -14.78 -7.50
CA ASP A 191 9.47 -14.01 -7.99
C ASP A 191 9.99 -13.00 -6.97
N GLU A 192 11.22 -12.55 -7.20
CA GLU A 192 11.89 -11.50 -6.44
C GLU A 192 11.09 -10.19 -6.47
N ILE A 193 11.07 -9.49 -5.34
CA ILE A 193 10.49 -8.15 -5.21
C ILE A 193 11.61 -7.15 -4.92
N GLN A 194 11.71 -6.12 -5.75
CA GLN A 194 12.62 -4.99 -5.56
C GLN A 194 11.85 -3.74 -5.13
N LEU A 195 12.27 -3.11 -4.04
CA LEU A 195 11.63 -1.94 -3.47
C LEU A 195 12.59 -0.75 -3.45
N TYR A 196 12.13 0.37 -4.00
CA TYR A 196 12.88 1.61 -4.11
C TYR A 196 12.25 2.68 -3.22
N LEU A 197 13.08 3.48 -2.56
CA LEU A 197 12.67 4.57 -1.68
C LEU A 197 13.08 5.91 -2.29
N ASN A 198 12.25 6.92 -2.06
CA ASN A 198 12.38 8.25 -2.68
C ASN A 198 13.52 9.13 -2.13
N ASN A 199 14.28 8.65 -1.13
CA ASN A 199 15.43 9.35 -0.56
C ASN A 199 16.62 8.39 -0.37
N SER A 200 17.78 8.74 -0.92
CA SER A 200 18.94 7.85 -0.86
C SER A 200 19.52 7.65 0.55
N ASP A 201 19.21 8.54 1.49
CA ASP A 201 19.65 8.42 2.89
C ASP A 201 19.13 7.14 3.54
N TYR A 202 17.93 6.66 3.13
CA TYR A 202 17.39 5.42 3.67
C TYR A 202 18.35 4.24 3.48
N TYR A 203 19.02 4.14 2.34
CA TYR A 203 19.92 3.02 2.04
C TYR A 203 21.21 3.04 2.88
N GLY A 204 21.60 4.20 3.41
CA GLY A 204 22.71 4.33 4.35
C GLY A 204 22.30 4.08 5.81
N LEU A 205 21.03 4.28 6.14
CA LEU A 205 20.54 4.29 7.53
C LEU A 205 19.79 3.02 7.92
N ILE A 206 19.14 2.33 6.97
CA ILE A 206 18.47 1.06 7.22
C ILE A 206 19.42 -0.08 6.87
N ASP A 207 19.63 -0.96 7.85
CA ASP A 207 20.41 -2.18 7.72
C ASP A 207 19.63 -3.33 8.40
N SER A 208 19.35 -4.38 7.63
CA SER A 208 18.53 -5.50 8.09
C SER A 208 18.97 -6.79 7.43
N ALA A 209 18.86 -7.90 8.16
CA ALA A 209 19.11 -9.25 7.63
C ALA A 209 17.87 -9.88 6.98
N LEU A 210 16.71 -9.20 7.01
CA LEU A 210 15.43 -9.73 6.51
C LEU A 210 15.26 -9.65 4.99
N TYR A 211 16.06 -8.81 4.34
CA TYR A 211 16.08 -8.57 2.89
C TYR A 211 17.49 -8.13 2.50
N SER A 212 17.89 -8.37 1.25
CA SER A 212 19.19 -7.87 0.75
C SER A 212 19.08 -6.42 0.31
N LYS A 213 20.22 -5.74 0.25
CA LYS A 213 20.34 -4.36 -0.23
C LYS A 213 21.24 -4.34 -1.44
N GLU A 214 20.71 -3.93 -2.59
CA GLU A 214 21.46 -3.84 -3.84
C GLU A 214 21.48 -2.40 -4.33
N ARG A 215 22.64 -1.73 -4.21
CA ARG A 215 22.93 -0.32 -4.59
C ARG A 215 21.88 0.73 -4.18
N LYS A 216 20.67 0.68 -4.75
CA LYS A 216 19.55 1.61 -4.57
C LYS A 216 18.19 0.91 -4.41
N CYS A 217 18.14 -0.35 -3.99
CA CYS A 217 16.89 -1.02 -3.65
C CYS A 217 17.06 -2.02 -2.50
N TYR A 218 15.95 -2.35 -1.86
CA TYR A 218 15.81 -3.54 -1.02
C TYR A 218 15.23 -4.66 -1.85
N VAL A 219 15.78 -5.85 -1.69
CA VAL A 219 15.44 -7.02 -2.48
C VAL A 219 14.93 -8.11 -1.55
N PHE A 220 13.70 -8.54 -1.80
CA PHE A 220 13.05 -9.66 -1.12
C PHE A 220 13.08 -10.86 -2.04
N ALA A 221 13.48 -12.01 -1.51
CA ALA A 221 13.72 -13.20 -2.33
C ALA A 221 12.46 -13.76 -3.01
N SER A 222 11.27 -13.37 -2.52
CA SER A 222 9.98 -13.84 -3.03
C SER A 222 8.82 -12.97 -2.54
N VAL A 223 7.61 -13.17 -3.08
CA VAL A 223 6.37 -12.51 -2.63
C VAL A 223 6.03 -12.89 -1.19
N GLN A 224 6.22 -14.17 -0.84
CA GLN A 224 6.06 -14.65 0.54
C GLN A 224 7.03 -13.91 1.48
N ASN A 225 8.32 -13.86 1.12
CA ASN A 225 9.33 -13.16 1.91
C ASN A 225 9.03 -11.65 2.02
N PHE A 226 8.47 -11.05 0.98
CA PHE A 226 8.01 -9.65 1.04
C PHE A 226 6.94 -9.45 2.12
N PHE A 227 5.84 -10.20 2.10
CA PHE A 227 4.76 -10.02 3.08
C PHE A 227 5.17 -10.36 4.51
N GLU A 228 6.09 -11.31 4.70
CA GLU A 228 6.66 -11.62 6.02
C GLU A 228 7.41 -10.43 6.64
N ASN A 229 8.03 -9.57 5.82
CA ASN A 229 9.01 -8.60 6.28
C ASN A 229 8.66 -7.13 5.98
N ILE A 230 7.63 -6.85 5.16
CA ILE A 230 7.26 -5.49 4.76
C ILE A 230 6.87 -4.61 5.95
N ILE A 231 6.18 -5.17 6.96
CA ILE A 231 5.80 -4.42 8.16
C ILE A 231 7.05 -3.98 8.94
N ASP A 232 8.05 -4.84 9.05
CA ASP A 232 9.29 -4.51 9.76
C ASP A 232 10.10 -3.46 8.99
N LEU A 233 10.15 -3.54 7.65
CA LEU A 233 10.72 -2.48 6.82
C LEU A 233 9.96 -1.15 7.02
N CYS A 234 8.63 -1.16 7.02
CA CYS A 234 7.81 0.05 7.24
C CYS A 234 8.09 0.70 8.61
N ILE A 235 8.36 -0.08 9.64
CA ILE A 235 8.78 0.43 10.96
C ILE A 235 10.15 1.12 10.86
N GLU A 236 11.11 0.51 10.17
CA GLU A 236 12.44 1.09 9.95
C GLU A 236 12.40 2.35 9.09
N ILE A 237 11.54 2.38 8.07
CA ILE A 237 11.26 3.58 7.26
C ILE A 237 10.78 4.70 8.18
N ASN A 238 9.73 4.50 8.98
CA ASN A 238 9.21 5.54 9.88
C ASN A 238 10.28 6.10 10.83
N ARG A 239 11.12 5.22 11.43
CA ARG A 239 12.24 5.62 12.30
C ARG A 239 13.25 6.47 11.54
N THR A 240 13.59 6.06 10.33
CA THR A 240 14.57 6.73 9.48
C THR A 240 14.03 8.05 8.93
N SER A 241 12.76 8.13 8.54
CA SER A 241 12.07 9.37 8.14
C SER A 241 12.19 10.43 9.24
N ALA A 242 12.05 10.05 10.52
CA ALA A 242 12.20 10.97 11.65
C ALA A 242 13.64 11.47 11.86
N ILE A 243 14.65 10.68 11.45
CA ILE A 243 16.07 11.09 11.45
C ILE A 243 16.31 12.07 10.30
N ILE A 244 15.96 11.68 9.07
CA ILE A 244 16.10 12.51 7.87
C ILE A 244 15.43 13.87 8.07
N ARG A 245 14.19 13.88 8.59
CA ARG A 245 13.45 15.10 8.89
C ARG A 245 14.20 16.03 9.86
N ARG A 246 14.77 15.49 10.94
CA ARG A 246 15.57 16.29 11.89
C ARG A 246 16.82 16.86 11.24
N THR A 247 17.52 16.05 10.46
CA THR A 247 18.72 16.45 9.72
C THR A 247 18.40 17.58 8.74
N ASN A 248 17.33 17.43 7.95
CA ASN A 248 16.90 18.42 6.97
C ASN A 248 16.42 19.73 7.64
N LEU A 249 15.76 19.66 8.81
CA LEU A 249 15.40 20.86 9.58
C LEU A 249 16.63 21.58 10.15
N ALA A 250 17.63 20.85 10.65
CA ALA A 250 18.88 21.44 11.13
C ALA A 250 19.64 22.13 9.99
N PHE A 251 19.72 21.47 8.84
CA PHE A 251 20.28 22.03 7.61
C PHE A 251 19.56 23.31 7.17
N ALA A 252 18.22 23.31 7.13
CA ALA A 252 17.42 24.49 6.79
C ALA A 252 17.72 25.69 7.71
N LYS A 253 17.84 25.44 9.02
CA LYS A 253 18.17 26.47 10.02
C LYS A 253 19.57 27.04 9.79
N GLU A 254 20.53 26.20 9.44
CA GLU A 254 21.90 26.64 9.17
C GLU A 254 21.98 27.51 7.92
N ILE A 255 21.30 27.13 6.82
CA ILE A 255 21.17 27.99 5.63
C ILE A 255 20.59 29.35 6.02
N SER A 256 19.47 29.34 6.76
CA SER A 256 18.81 30.58 7.18
C SER A 256 19.74 31.47 8.02
N ARG A 257 20.57 30.87 8.88
CA ARG A 257 21.56 31.58 9.70
C ARG A 257 22.65 32.22 8.83
N LEU A 258 23.22 31.48 7.88
CA LEU A 258 24.27 31.97 6.99
C LEU A 258 23.78 33.15 6.15
N VAL A 259 22.59 33.00 5.53
CA VAL A 259 21.99 34.05 4.71
C VAL A 259 21.66 35.30 5.54
N LYS A 260 21.01 35.16 6.70
CA LYS A 260 20.65 36.31 7.55
C LYS A 260 21.86 37.05 8.14
N SER A 261 22.98 36.37 8.32
CA SER A 261 24.21 36.99 8.83
C SER A 261 25.06 37.65 7.74
N GLY A 262 24.64 37.58 6.47
CA GLY A 262 25.41 38.07 5.33
C GLY A 262 26.67 37.23 5.06
N GLN A 263 26.73 36.01 5.60
CA GLN A 263 27.83 35.06 5.40
C GLN A 263 27.62 34.17 4.17
N ALA A 264 26.52 34.34 3.43
CA ALA A 264 26.26 33.71 2.14
C ALA A 264 25.08 34.42 1.45
N GLU A 265 25.06 34.39 0.13
CA GLU A 265 23.86 34.70 -0.65
C GLU A 265 23.08 33.41 -0.96
N MET A 266 21.75 33.48 -0.99
CA MET A 266 20.94 32.31 -1.32
C MET A 266 21.15 31.96 -2.80
N PRO A 267 21.64 30.76 -3.14
CA PRO A 267 21.88 30.39 -4.52
C PRO A 267 20.55 30.25 -5.26
N ASP A 268 20.44 30.84 -6.45
CA ASP A 268 19.30 30.62 -7.35
C ASP A 268 19.48 29.26 -8.04
N ILE A 269 19.05 28.19 -7.35
CA ILE A 269 19.16 26.81 -7.83
C ILE A 269 17.82 26.11 -7.72
N GLU A 270 17.47 25.37 -8.78
CA GLU A 270 16.27 24.55 -8.88
C GLU A 270 16.13 23.57 -7.70
N LEU A 271 17.26 23.12 -7.13
CA LEU A 271 17.28 22.25 -5.96
C LEU A 271 16.56 22.85 -4.74
N LEU A 272 16.53 24.17 -4.55
CA LEU A 272 15.81 24.81 -3.43
C LEU A 272 14.29 24.80 -3.61
N ASN A 273 13.78 24.47 -4.81
CA ASN A 273 12.35 24.28 -5.05
C ASN A 273 11.87 22.88 -4.63
N LYS A 274 12.79 21.94 -4.37
CA LYS A 274 12.47 20.61 -3.84
C LYS A 274 11.98 20.73 -2.40
N ASP A 275 11.02 19.89 -2.00
CA ASP A 275 10.63 19.79 -0.60
C ASP A 275 11.86 19.45 0.25
N ILE A 276 12.15 20.28 1.24
CA ILE A 276 13.31 20.13 2.12
C ILE A 276 13.31 18.78 2.86
N PHE A 277 12.15 18.16 3.07
CA PHE A 277 12.07 16.84 3.68
C PHE A 277 12.52 15.70 2.75
N LEU A 278 12.62 15.96 1.44
CA LEU A 278 13.12 15.00 0.45
C LEU A 278 14.62 15.19 0.13
N PHE A 279 15.31 16.13 0.78
CA PHE A 279 16.74 16.30 0.59
C PHE A 279 17.51 15.08 1.11
N ASN A 280 18.46 14.61 0.32
CA ASN A 280 19.44 13.60 0.71
C ASN A 280 20.79 14.23 1.08
N GLU A 281 21.72 13.41 1.59
CA GLU A 281 23.05 13.83 2.04
C GLU A 281 23.83 14.58 0.96
N PHE A 282 23.90 14.02 -0.25
CA PHE A 282 24.62 14.61 -1.36
C PHE A 282 24.06 16.00 -1.74
N GLU A 283 22.75 16.14 -1.79
CA GLU A 283 22.07 17.41 -2.08
C GLU A 283 22.38 18.45 -0.99
N ARG A 284 22.33 18.06 0.29
CA ARG A 284 22.68 18.95 1.40
C ARG A 284 24.13 19.44 1.29
N GLU A 285 25.07 18.53 1.03
CA GLU A 285 26.48 18.88 0.87
C GLU A 285 26.72 19.83 -0.31
N MET A 286 26.06 19.56 -1.44
CA MET A 286 26.17 20.41 -2.63
C MET A 286 25.71 21.85 -2.33
N VAL A 287 24.57 22.03 -1.67
CA VAL A 287 24.08 23.36 -1.27
C VAL A 287 25.05 24.04 -0.30
N MET A 288 25.55 23.32 0.71
CA MET A 288 26.52 23.89 1.66
C MET A 288 27.81 24.32 0.99
N ASN A 289 28.28 23.59 -0.02
CA ASN A 289 29.48 23.94 -0.76
C ASN A 289 29.26 25.18 -1.63
N LEU A 290 28.11 25.29 -2.30
CA LEU A 290 27.75 26.48 -3.08
C LEU A 290 27.70 27.74 -2.20
N LEU A 291 27.11 27.64 -1.00
CA LEU A 291 27.06 28.74 -0.04
C LEU A 291 28.45 29.20 0.42
N LYS A 292 29.43 28.28 0.49
CA LYS A 292 30.82 28.62 0.86
C LYS A 292 31.57 29.33 -0.27
N THR A 293 31.30 28.98 -1.53
CA THR A 293 31.99 29.54 -2.71
C THR A 293 31.43 30.88 -3.19
N ALA A 294 30.24 31.28 -2.73
CA ALA A 294 29.60 32.54 -3.10
C ALA A 294 30.10 33.77 -2.31
N ASN A 295 31.03 33.58 -1.35
CA ASN A 295 31.71 34.66 -0.61
C ASN A 295 33.13 34.88 -1.11
#